data_AF-A0A238XDL8-F1
#
_entry.id   AF-A0A238XDL8-F1
#
_cell.length_a   1.000
_cell.length_b   1.000
_cell.length_c   1.000
_cell.angle_alpha   90.00
_cell.angle_beta   90.00
_cell.angle_gamma   90.00
#
_symmetry.space_group_name_H-M   'P 1'
#
loop_
_entity.id
_entity.type
_entity.pdbx_description
1 polymer ?
#
loop_
_entity_poly.entity_id
_entity_poly.type
_entity_poly.pdbx_seq_one_letter_code
_entity_poly.pdbx_strand_id
1 'polypeptide(L)'
;MGDGTWRFHLRDGVSFSDFSTLDAGDIVHTIERALSRYLTCEIGAKYFGGMTLTPTVVHDLTIDIKSQPAQPNLPLLMPTLTVVPAETPIELTREPVGTGPCVLSEWNVGQSIVLDHRDDYWGAQPAVTKAT
;
A
#
# COMPACT_ATOMS: atom_id res chain seq x y z
N MET A 1 13.20 -16.28 10.97
CA MET A 1 14.49 -15.78 10.43
C MET A 1 15.15 -14.93 11.51
N GLY A 2 16.47 -15.01 11.69
CA GLY A 2 17.16 -14.58 12.91
C GLY A 2 17.84 -13.20 12.88
N ASP A 3 17.54 -12.32 11.93
CA ASP A 3 18.34 -11.10 11.70
C ASP A 3 17.52 -9.81 11.47
N GLY A 4 16.28 -9.77 11.98
CA GLY A 4 15.35 -8.66 11.75
C GLY A 4 14.60 -8.72 10.41
N THR A 5 14.69 -9.85 9.70
CA THR A 5 13.97 -10.11 8.45
C THR A 5 12.66 -10.85 8.69
N TRP A 6 11.59 -10.36 8.06
CA TRP A 6 10.27 -10.97 8.03
C TRP A 6 9.89 -11.32 6.59
N ARG A 7 9.41 -12.54 6.37
CA ARG A 7 8.86 -12.97 5.09
C ARG A 7 7.36 -12.73 5.06
N PHE A 8 6.88 -12.05 4.02
CA PHE A 8 5.47 -11.82 3.76
C PHE A 8 5.05 -12.54 2.48
N HIS A 9 3.85 -13.11 2.52
CA HIS A 9 3.20 -13.73 1.38
C HIS A 9 2.01 -12.87 0.98
N LEU A 10 1.95 -12.49 -0.28
CA LEU A 10 0.86 -11.70 -0.83
C LEU A 10 -0.32 -12.61 -1.16
N ARG A 11 -1.52 -12.02 -1.13
CA ARG A 11 -2.73 -12.70 -1.58
C ARG A 11 -2.68 -12.79 -3.11
N ASP A 12 -2.89 -13.99 -3.63
CA ASP A 12 -3.00 -14.22 -5.06
C ASP A 12 -4.31 -13.63 -5.64
N GLY A 13 -4.26 -13.19 -6.89
CA GLY A 13 -5.41 -12.67 -7.63
C GLY A 13 -5.94 -11.31 -7.17
N VAL A 14 -5.13 -10.48 -6.51
CA VAL A 14 -5.54 -9.12 -6.11
C VAL A 14 -5.27 -8.13 -7.25
N SER A 15 -6.29 -7.36 -7.62
CA SER A 15 -6.19 -6.23 -8.56
C SER A 15 -6.22 -4.88 -7.86
N PHE A 16 -5.55 -3.90 -8.46
CA PHE A 16 -5.76 -2.49 -8.21
C PHE A 16 -7.00 -1.97 -8.94
N SER A 17 -7.46 -0.78 -8.56
CA SER A 17 -8.64 -0.13 -9.16
C SER A 17 -8.46 0.27 -10.63
N ASP A 18 -7.25 0.21 -11.17
CA ASP A 18 -6.93 0.41 -12.59
C ASP A 18 -6.75 -0.91 -13.36
N PHE A 19 -7.11 -2.04 -12.73
CA PHE A 19 -7.00 -3.41 -13.25
C PHE A 19 -5.57 -3.98 -13.35
N SER A 20 -4.55 -3.24 -12.92
CA SER A 20 -3.21 -3.81 -12.73
C SER A 20 -3.21 -4.86 -11.61
N THR A 21 -2.29 -5.83 -11.68
CA THR A 21 -2.21 -6.94 -10.71
C THR A 21 -1.23 -6.57 -9.60
N LEU A 22 -1.56 -6.90 -8.36
CA LEU A 22 -0.67 -6.72 -7.22
C LEU A 22 0.45 -7.76 -7.20
N ASP A 23 1.70 -7.32 -7.11
CA ASP A 23 2.86 -8.17 -6.89
C ASP A 23 3.84 -7.59 -5.82
N ALA A 24 4.95 -8.30 -5.61
CA ALA A 24 5.98 -7.93 -4.64
C ALA A 24 6.73 -6.64 -5.01
N GLY A 25 6.80 -6.28 -6.30
CA GLY A 25 7.36 -5.01 -6.77
C GLY A 25 6.55 -3.81 -6.29
N ASP A 26 5.22 -3.92 -6.28
CA ASP A 26 4.36 -2.87 -5.74
C ASP A 26 4.61 -2.62 -4.25
N ILE A 27 4.97 -3.66 -3.49
CA ILE A 27 5.30 -3.54 -2.07
C ILE A 27 6.65 -2.83 -1.88
N VAL A 28 7.64 -3.13 -2.74
CA VAL A 28 8.92 -2.39 -2.75
C VAL A 28 8.65 -0.91 -2.96
N HIS A 29 7.91 -0.58 -4.02
CA HIS A 29 7.58 0.80 -4.36
C HIS A 29 6.76 1.49 -3.29
N THR A 30 5.79 0.79 -2.69
CA THR A 30 4.98 1.31 -1.57
C THR A 30 5.86 1.73 -0.40
N ILE A 31 6.85 0.92 -0.02
CA ILE A 31 7.78 1.24 1.07
C ILE A 31 8.68 2.42 0.68
N GLU A 32 9.25 2.41 -0.53
CA GLU A 32 10.08 3.51 -1.02
C GLU A 32 9.32 4.84 -1.02
N ARG A 33 8.09 4.82 -1.52
CA ARG A 33 7.20 5.99 -1.56
C ARG A 33 6.83 6.48 -0.16
N ALA A 34 6.45 5.58 0.74
CA ALA A 34 6.05 5.95 2.11
C ALA A 34 7.22 6.52 2.95
N LEU A 35 8.45 6.09 2.67
CA LEU A 35 9.66 6.55 3.37
C LEU A 35 10.40 7.66 2.61
N SER A 36 9.94 8.04 1.42
CA SER A 36 10.55 9.08 0.61
C SER A 36 10.46 10.44 1.29
N ARG A 37 11.58 11.17 1.29
CA ARG A 37 11.62 12.58 1.73
C ARG A 37 10.79 13.54 0.88
N TYR A 38 10.43 13.12 -0.34
CA TYR A 38 9.66 13.94 -1.29
C TYR A 38 8.14 13.84 -1.04
N LEU A 39 7.73 12.87 -0.23
CA LEU A 39 6.38 12.75 0.25
C LEU A 39 6.37 13.10 1.73
N THR A 40 5.60 14.11 2.14
CA THR A 40 5.35 14.36 3.56
C THR A 40 4.35 13.31 4.08
N CYS A 41 4.80 12.05 4.10
CA CYS A 41 4.01 10.92 4.57
C CYS A 41 4.11 10.86 6.09
N GLU A 42 3.01 11.14 6.77
CA GLU A 42 2.94 11.03 8.22
C GLU A 42 3.22 9.61 8.69
N ILE A 43 2.79 8.60 7.93
CA ILE A 43 2.98 7.18 8.25
C ILE A 43 4.48 6.84 8.33
N GLY A 44 5.26 7.28 7.33
CA GLY A 44 6.71 7.06 7.29
C GLY A 44 7.40 7.64 8.52
N ALA A 45 7.02 8.84 8.94
CA ALA A 45 7.59 9.48 10.12
C ALA A 45 7.15 8.82 11.44
N LYS A 46 5.86 8.49 11.59
CA LYS A 46 5.29 8.00 12.85
C LYS A 46 5.57 6.53 13.15
N TYR A 47 5.49 5.67 12.13
CA TYR A 47 5.57 4.22 12.32
C TYR A 47 6.93 3.64 11.93
N PHE A 48 7.64 4.30 11.02
CA PHE A 48 8.91 3.82 10.45
C PHE A 48 10.08 4.80 10.67
N GLY A 49 9.87 5.84 11.49
CA GLY A 49 10.91 6.79 11.85
C GLY A 49 12.07 6.10 12.57
N GLY A 50 13.30 6.40 12.14
CA GLY A 50 14.52 5.88 12.78
C GLY A 50 14.83 4.41 12.49
N MET A 51 14.16 3.79 11.52
CA MET A 51 14.52 2.47 10.99
C MET A 51 14.74 2.52 9.48
N THR A 52 15.59 1.62 8.99
CA THR A 52 15.73 1.34 7.57
C THR A 52 15.00 0.05 7.25
N LEU A 53 14.09 0.10 6.28
CA LEU A 53 13.47 -1.08 5.69
C LEU A 53 14.19 -1.43 4.39
N THR A 54 14.54 -2.71 4.23
CA THR A 54 15.14 -3.24 3.02
C THR A 54 14.26 -4.37 2.51
N PRO A 55 13.34 -4.09 1.57
CA PRO A 55 12.57 -5.12 0.91
C PRO A 55 13.43 -5.88 -0.10
N THR A 56 13.17 -7.18 -0.26
CA THR A 56 13.84 -8.07 -1.20
C THR A 56 12.80 -9.02 -1.77
N VAL A 57 12.54 -8.89 -3.08
CA VAL A 57 11.62 -9.78 -3.79
C VAL A 57 12.22 -11.18 -3.84
N VAL A 58 11.50 -12.16 -3.29
CA VAL A 58 11.88 -13.57 -3.36
C VAL A 58 11.18 -14.23 -4.55
N HIS A 59 9.91 -13.85 -4.77
CA HIS A 59 9.06 -14.26 -5.88
C HIS A 59 7.90 -13.25 -6.04
N ASP A 60 7.10 -13.35 -7.09
CA ASP A 60 6.04 -12.41 -7.46
C ASP A 60 5.05 -12.14 -6.31
N LEU A 61 4.73 -13.17 -5.50
CA LEU A 61 3.85 -13.03 -4.33
C LEU A 61 4.56 -13.26 -3.00
N THR A 62 5.89 -13.15 -2.95
CA THR A 62 6.68 -13.36 -1.73
C THR A 62 7.83 -12.38 -1.62
N ILE A 63 7.87 -11.67 -0.49
CA ILE A 63 8.85 -10.62 -0.22
C ILE A 63 9.44 -10.78 1.17
N ASP A 64 10.75 -10.62 1.28
CA ASP A 64 11.46 -10.50 2.56
C ASP A 64 11.67 -9.02 2.87
N ILE A 65 11.29 -8.58 4.07
CA ILE A 65 11.50 -7.20 4.52
C ILE A 65 12.39 -7.25 5.75
N LYS A 66 13.60 -6.72 5.60
CA LYS A 66 14.54 -6.56 6.70
C LYS A 66 14.40 -5.18 7.32
N SER A 67 14.41 -5.11 8.65
CA SER A 67 14.44 -3.85 9.39
C SER A 67 15.74 -3.69 10.18
N GLN A 68 16.27 -2.46 10.18
CA GLN A 68 17.42 -2.06 10.98
C GLN A 68 17.09 -0.80 11.79
N PRO A 69 17.13 -0.83 13.14
CA PRO A 69 17.38 -2.01 13.98
C PRO A 69 16.28 -3.06 13.83
N ALA A 70 16.55 -4.31 14.21
CA ALA A 70 15.58 -5.39 14.09
C ALA A 70 14.27 -5.05 14.82
N GLN A 71 13.14 -5.18 14.11
CA GLN A 71 11.80 -4.87 14.63
C GLN A 71 10.97 -6.14 14.80
N PRO A 72 10.78 -6.65 16.04
CA PRO A 72 9.93 -7.81 16.30
C PRO A 72 8.44 -7.56 16.01
N ASN A 73 8.01 -6.30 15.99
CA ASN A 73 6.64 -5.89 15.72
C ASN A 73 6.42 -5.46 14.26
N LEU A 74 7.37 -5.67 13.35
CA LEU A 74 7.25 -5.26 11.94
C LEU A 74 5.93 -5.71 11.29
N PRO A 75 5.43 -6.96 11.49
CA PRO A 75 4.15 -7.38 10.91
C PRO A 75 2.95 -6.56 11.40
N LEU A 76 3.00 -6.00 12.61
CA LEU A 76 1.95 -5.14 13.15
C LEU A 76 2.02 -3.71 12.60
N LEU A 77 3.17 -3.30 12.07
CA LEU A 77 3.35 -2.00 11.43
C LEU A 77 2.91 -2.01 9.96
N MET A 78 3.03 -3.14 9.26
CA MET A 78 2.71 -3.25 7.83
C MET A 78 1.29 -2.80 7.45
N PRO A 79 0.22 -3.07 8.22
CA PRO A 79 -1.13 -2.60 7.88
C PRO A 79 -1.29 -1.07 7.83
N THR A 80 -0.33 -0.31 8.35
CA THR A 80 -0.35 1.16 8.26
C THR A 80 0.10 1.67 6.89
N LEU A 81 0.77 0.83 6.09
CA LEU A 81 1.14 1.15 4.72
C LEU A 81 -0.03 0.88 3.78
N THR A 82 -0.40 1.91 3.02
CA THR A 82 -1.37 1.79 1.92
C THR A 82 -0.64 1.38 0.65
N VAL A 83 -0.89 0.16 0.19
CA VAL A 83 -0.28 -0.39 -1.03
C VAL A 83 -0.76 0.37 -2.27
N VAL A 84 0.18 0.74 -3.13
CA VAL A 84 -0.04 1.43 -4.40
C VAL A 84 0.70 0.71 -5.54
N PRO A 85 0.22 0.83 -6.80
CA PRO A 85 0.97 0.31 -7.95
C PRO A 85 2.36 0.94 -8.06
N ALA A 86 3.32 0.18 -8.58
CA ALA A 86 4.70 0.64 -8.85
C ALA A 86 4.75 1.91 -9.73
N GLU A 87 3.75 2.12 -10.58
CA GLU A 87 3.63 3.28 -11.48
C GLU A 87 3.19 4.55 -10.75
N THR A 88 2.76 4.46 -9.49
CA THR A 88 2.29 5.60 -8.71
C THR A 88 3.45 6.58 -8.48
N PRO A 89 3.31 7.88 -8.81
CA PRO A 89 4.38 8.85 -8.55
C PRO A 89 4.75 8.91 -7.05
N ILE A 90 6.03 9.20 -6.76
CA ILE A 90 6.50 9.34 -5.38
C ILE A 90 5.79 10.50 -4.68
N GLU A 91 5.52 11.59 -5.41
CA GLU A 91 4.82 12.76 -4.93
C GLU A 91 3.32 12.49 -4.64
N LEU A 92 2.65 13.51 -4.11
CA LEU A 92 1.22 13.45 -3.86
C LEU A 92 0.45 13.43 -5.19
N THR A 93 -0.44 12.45 -5.36
CA THR A 93 -1.34 12.34 -6.50
C THR A 93 -2.78 12.65 -6.10
N ARG A 94 -3.58 13.13 -7.05
CA ARG A 94 -5.04 13.31 -6.94
C ARG A 94 -5.85 12.21 -7.60
N GLU A 95 -5.17 11.26 -8.23
CA GLU A 95 -5.74 10.09 -8.90
C GLU A 95 -5.28 8.86 -8.10
N PRO A 96 -5.96 8.54 -6.97
CA PRO A 96 -5.55 7.44 -6.13
C PRO A 96 -5.91 6.10 -6.80
N VAL A 97 -4.91 5.23 -6.89
CA VAL A 97 -5.09 3.83 -7.28
C VAL A 97 -4.75 2.95 -6.08
N GLY A 98 -5.63 1.98 -5.78
CA GLY A 98 -5.46 1.11 -4.61
C GLY A 98 -6.20 -0.21 -4.75
N THR A 99 -6.05 -1.08 -3.75
CA THR A 99 -6.65 -2.43 -3.72
C THR A 99 -7.94 -2.49 -2.89
N GLY A 100 -8.50 -1.34 -2.53
CA GLY A 100 -9.67 -1.21 -1.66
C GLY A 100 -11.02 -1.49 -2.34
N PRO A 101 -12.11 -1.49 -1.56
CA PRO A 101 -13.46 -1.84 -2.04
C PRO A 101 -14.18 -0.71 -2.80
N CYS A 102 -13.61 0.49 -2.85
CA CYS A 102 -14.19 1.64 -3.54
C CYS A 102 -13.13 2.34 -4.39
N VAL A 103 -13.58 3.01 -5.46
CA VAL A 103 -12.78 3.83 -6.37
C VAL A 103 -13.24 5.28 -6.30
N LEU A 104 -12.31 6.23 -6.44
CA LEU A 104 -12.66 7.64 -6.57
C LEU A 104 -13.32 7.88 -7.93
N SER A 105 -14.57 8.30 -7.94
CA SER A 105 -15.30 8.61 -9.17
C SER A 105 -15.37 10.10 -9.47
N GLU A 106 -15.46 10.95 -8.43
CA GLU A 106 -15.52 12.40 -8.61
C GLU A 106 -14.83 13.13 -7.45
N TRP A 107 -14.10 14.20 -7.76
CA TRP A 107 -13.53 15.09 -6.77
C TRP A 107 -13.81 16.56 -7.12
N ASN A 108 -14.82 17.13 -6.48
CA ASN A 108 -15.09 18.56 -6.51
C ASN A 108 -14.38 19.25 -5.34
N VAL A 109 -13.24 19.87 -5.63
CA VAL A 109 -12.37 20.47 -4.61
C VAL A 109 -13.14 21.46 -3.74
N GLY A 110 -13.16 21.22 -2.43
CA GLY A 110 -13.86 22.05 -1.45
C GLY A 110 -15.37 21.84 -1.36
N GLN A 111 -15.92 20.86 -2.09
CA GLN A 111 -17.37 20.58 -2.14
C GLN A 111 -17.71 19.12 -1.84
N SER A 112 -17.19 18.18 -2.63
CA SER A 112 -17.55 16.76 -2.50
C SER A 112 -16.47 15.82 -3.03
N ILE A 113 -16.48 14.61 -2.50
CA ILE A 113 -15.70 13.46 -2.97
C ILE A 113 -16.68 12.32 -3.13
N VAL A 114 -16.80 11.76 -4.33
CA VAL A 114 -17.69 10.63 -4.60
C VAL A 114 -16.85 9.38 -4.78
N LEU A 115 -17.21 8.32 -4.04
CA LEU A 115 -16.60 7.01 -4.14
C LEU A 115 -17.65 6.02 -4.65
N ASP A 116 -17.32 5.31 -5.72
CA ASP A 116 -18.14 4.21 -6.23
C ASP A 116 -17.58 2.87 -5.76
N HIS A 117 -18.47 1.91 -5.56
CA HIS A 117 -18.11 0.55 -5.19
C HIS A 117 -17.35 -0.17 -6.31
N ARG A 118 -16.48 -1.10 -5.90
CA ARG A 118 -15.61 -1.89 -6.78
C ARG A 118 -16.05 -3.36 -6.85
N ASP A 119 -16.62 -3.77 -7.99
CA ASP A 119 -17.13 -5.12 -8.21
C ASP A 119 -16.05 -6.22 -8.16
N ASP A 120 -14.81 -5.89 -8.56
CA ASP A 120 -13.65 -6.81 -8.55
C ASP A 120 -12.83 -6.69 -7.24
N TYR A 121 -13.42 -6.20 -6.16
CA TYR A 121 -12.78 -6.23 -4.85
C TYR A 121 -12.56 -7.69 -4.37
N TRP A 122 -11.33 -7.99 -3.97
CA TRP A 122 -10.89 -9.33 -3.56
C TRP A 122 -11.47 -9.81 -2.22
N GLY A 123 -12.09 -8.91 -1.45
CA GLY A 123 -12.63 -9.17 -0.12
C GLY A 123 -14.16 -9.31 -0.09
N ALA A 124 -14.71 -9.20 1.12
CA ALA A 124 -16.16 -9.13 1.27
C ALA A 124 -16.66 -7.79 0.74
N GLN A 125 -17.69 -7.83 -0.10
CA GLN A 125 -18.24 -6.62 -0.70
C GLN A 125 -18.91 -5.74 0.37
N PRO A 126 -18.65 -4.42 0.36
CA PRO A 126 -19.32 -3.51 1.29
C PRO A 126 -20.81 -3.44 0.98
N ALA A 127 -21.64 -3.28 2.02
CA ALA A 127 -23.07 -3.05 1.85
C ALA A 127 -23.38 -1.68 1.22
N VAL A 128 -22.45 -0.73 1.33
CA VAL A 128 -22.56 0.61 0.77
C VAL A 128 -21.99 0.60 -0.65
N THR A 129 -22.83 0.93 -1.63
CA THR A 129 -22.46 0.93 -3.05
C THR A 129 -21.99 2.30 -3.56
N LYS A 130 -22.27 3.37 -2.83
CA LYS A 130 -21.85 4.74 -3.15
C LYS A 130 -21.72 5.58 -1.88
N ALA A 131 -20.66 6.37 -1.80
CA ALA A 131 -20.43 7.33 -0.71
C ALA A 131 -20.15 8.73 -1.29
N THR A 132 -20.56 9.77 -0.58
CA THR A 132 -20.36 11.19 -0.93
C THR A 132 -20.06 12.00 0.32
#